data_AF-A0A5D4U696-F1
#
_entry.id   AF-A0A5D4U696-F1
#
_cell.length_a   1.000
_cell.length_b   1.000
_cell.length_c   1.000
_cell.angle_alpha   90.00
_cell.angle_beta   90.00
_cell.angle_gamma   90.00
#
_symmetry.space_group_name_H-M   'P 1'
#
loop_
_entity.id
_entity.type
_entity.pdbx_description
1 polymer ?
#
loop_
_entity_poly.entity_id
_entity_poly.type
_entity_poly.pdbx_seq_one_letter_code
_entity_poly.pdbx_strand_id
1 'polypeptide(L)'
;MIGMGETYTDYVNRVAITIPEKYIDIKTGDSHTVSKIIQEQIEYHAHNHTLAHLVFSALDQYFKPNARNGTNAEILQELETIKTLLQQGYVPGTGTPIVPAKEQLTPKPLNMRDLNDILEAFGG
;
A
#
# COMPACT_ATOMS: atom_id res chain seq x y z
N MET A 1 33.28 -14.77 7.45
CA MET A 1 33.01 -15.66 6.32
C MET A 1 31.63 -15.32 5.80
N ILE A 2 31.51 -14.85 4.56
CA ILE A 2 30.22 -14.60 3.92
C ILE A 2 29.74 -15.99 3.48
N GLY A 3 28.73 -16.54 4.15
CA GLY A 3 28.20 -17.88 3.87
C GLY A 3 27.73 -17.97 2.42
N MET A 4 28.12 -19.04 1.72
CA MET A 4 27.66 -19.32 0.36
C MET A 4 26.14 -19.47 0.38
N GLY A 5 25.45 -18.64 -0.41
CA GLY A 5 24.01 -18.76 -0.57
C GLY A 5 23.62 -20.00 -1.37
N GLU A 6 22.42 -20.51 -1.12
CA GLU A 6 21.84 -21.62 -1.88
C GLU A 6 21.33 -21.11 -3.23
N THR A 7 21.57 -21.88 -4.29
CA THR A 7 21.13 -21.53 -5.66
C THR A 7 20.01 -22.46 -6.12
N TYR A 8 18.87 -21.86 -6.41
CA TYR A 8 17.67 -22.53 -6.88
C TYR A 8 17.49 -22.29 -8.37
N THR A 9 17.31 -23.36 -9.15
CA THR A 9 17.24 -23.27 -10.61
C THR A 9 15.94 -23.90 -11.12
N ASP A 10 15.18 -23.12 -11.85
CA ASP A 10 14.10 -23.58 -12.72
C ASP A 10 14.67 -23.83 -14.13
N TYR A 11 14.96 -25.10 -14.42
CA TYR A 11 15.59 -25.51 -15.68
C TYR A 11 14.67 -25.36 -16.90
N VAL A 12 13.34 -25.36 -16.71
CA VAL A 12 12.38 -25.25 -17.81
C VAL A 12 12.32 -23.82 -18.31
N ASN A 13 12.19 -22.87 -17.39
CA ASN A 13 12.14 -21.45 -17.73
C ASN A 13 13.53 -20.78 -17.75
N ARG A 14 14.60 -21.53 -17.48
CA ARG A 14 15.99 -21.08 -17.45
C ARG A 14 16.20 -19.89 -16.50
N VAL A 15 15.59 -19.97 -15.32
CA VAL A 15 15.73 -18.97 -14.26
C VAL A 15 16.52 -19.56 -13.11
N ALA A 16 17.51 -18.84 -12.59
CA ALA A 16 18.27 -19.23 -11.42
C ALA A 16 18.31 -18.07 -10.41
N ILE A 17 18.14 -18.39 -9.14
CA ILE A 17 18.14 -17.44 -8.03
C ILE A 17 19.07 -17.95 -6.94
N THR A 18 20.01 -17.11 -6.52
CA THR A 18 20.87 -17.38 -5.37
C THR A 18 20.38 -16.56 -4.17
N ILE A 19 20.10 -17.24 -3.06
CA ILE A 19 19.63 -16.62 -1.82
C ILE A 19 20.73 -16.73 -0.76
N PRO A 20 21.19 -15.61 -0.16
CA PRO A 20 22.17 -15.67 0.91
C PRO A 20 21.55 -16.25 2.19
N GLU A 21 22.37 -16.80 3.09
CA GLU A 21 21.90 -17.27 4.41
C GLU A 21 21.31 -16.14 5.27
N LYS A 22 21.79 -14.91 5.06
CA LYS A 22 21.40 -13.72 5.81
C LYS A 22 21.13 -12.54 4.89
N TYR A 23 20.18 -11.71 5.26
CA TYR A 23 19.90 -10.43 4.62
C TYR A 23 19.95 -9.30 5.65
N ILE A 24 20.05 -8.06 5.16
CA ILE A 24 20.02 -6.86 6.00
C ILE A 24 18.66 -6.19 5.81
N ASP A 25 17.94 -5.92 6.89
CA ASP A 25 16.78 -5.04 6.83
C ASP A 25 17.26 -3.60 6.65
N ILE A 26 17.01 -3.03 5.48
CA ILE A 26 17.43 -1.66 5.13
C ILE A 26 16.82 -0.58 6.03
N LYS A 27 15.71 -0.87 6.74
CA LYS A 27 15.02 0.09 7.62
C LYS A 27 15.62 0.11 9.01
N THR A 28 16.03 -1.05 9.54
CA THR A 28 16.57 -1.16 10.91
C THR A 28 18.09 -1.27 10.93
N GLY A 29 18.70 -1.72 9.83
CA GLY A 29 20.12 -2.04 9.74
C GLY A 29 20.48 -3.42 10.31
N ASP A 30 19.50 -4.19 10.79
CA ASP A 30 19.73 -5.48 11.42
C ASP A 30 19.96 -6.59 10.39
N SER A 31 20.80 -7.55 10.74
CA SER A 31 21.00 -8.77 9.94
C SER A 31 20.05 -9.87 10.40
N HIS A 32 19.26 -10.37 9.46
CA HIS A 32 18.31 -11.46 9.68
C HIS A 32 18.74 -12.70 8.91
N THR A 33 18.61 -13.87 9.53
CA THR A 33 18.75 -15.16 8.85
C THR A 33 17.52 -15.39 7.98
N VAL A 34 17.72 -15.84 6.74
CA VAL A 34 16.61 -16.25 5.87
C VAL A 34 15.89 -17.42 6.52
N SER A 35 14.57 -17.28 6.69
CA SER A 35 13.78 -18.31 7.35
C SER A 35 13.69 -19.58 6.50
N LYS A 36 13.62 -20.74 7.17
CA LYS A 36 13.47 -22.04 6.50
C LYS A 36 12.22 -22.08 5.62
N ILE A 37 11.13 -21.43 6.05
CA ILE A 37 9.88 -21.36 5.31
C ILE A 37 10.09 -20.67 3.95
N ILE A 38 10.87 -19.59 3.89
CA ILE A 38 11.18 -18.91 2.63
C ILE A 38 11.99 -19.83 1.71
N GLN A 39 12.97 -20.55 2.26
CA GLN A 39 13.78 -21.51 1.48
C GLN A 39 12.90 -22.62 0.88
N GLU A 40 12.00 -23.21 1.67
CA GLU A 40 11.06 -24.24 1.23
C GLU A 40 10.11 -23.74 0.12
N GLN A 41 9.67 -22.47 0.19
CA GLN A 41 8.84 -21.87 -0.87
C GLN A 41 9.62 -21.68 -2.17
N ILE A 42 10.85 -21.18 -2.08
CA ILE A 42 11.71 -21.00 -3.26
C ILE A 42 12.01 -22.35 -3.92
N GLU A 43 12.30 -23.37 -3.09
CA GLU A 43 12.49 -24.74 -3.55
C GLU A 43 11.24 -25.28 -4.25
N TYR A 44 10.05 -25.10 -3.67
CA TYR A 44 8.79 -25.50 -4.30
C TYR A 44 8.62 -24.84 -5.68
N HIS A 45 8.86 -23.53 -5.81
CA HIS A 45 8.69 -22.82 -7.07
C HIS A 45 9.74 -23.18 -8.12
N ALA A 46 10.96 -23.53 -7.72
CA ALA A 46 11.99 -24.05 -8.61
C ALA A 46 11.59 -25.42 -9.20
N HIS A 47 11.07 -26.32 -8.35
CA HIS A 47 10.60 -27.65 -8.78
C HIS A 47 9.36 -27.59 -9.67
N ASN A 48 8.45 -26.63 -9.41
CA ASN A 48 7.18 -26.51 -10.15
C ASN A 48 7.27 -25.56 -11.36
N HIS A 49 8.46 -25.16 -11.78
CA HIS A 49 8.66 -24.29 -12.94
C HIS A 49 7.92 -22.94 -12.84
N THR A 50 7.86 -22.39 -11.63
CA THR A 50 7.16 -21.13 -11.33
C THR A 50 8.06 -20.13 -10.60
N LEU A 51 9.38 -20.34 -10.65
CA LEU A 51 10.37 -19.51 -9.96
C LEU A 51 10.34 -18.06 -10.44
N ALA A 52 10.17 -17.84 -11.76
CA ALA A 52 9.98 -16.51 -12.33
C ALA A 52 8.73 -15.82 -11.76
N HIS A 53 7.63 -16.55 -11.61
CA HIS A 53 6.37 -16.03 -11.09
C HIS A 53 6.47 -15.62 -9.63
N LEU A 54 7.19 -16.39 -8.81
CA LEU A 54 7.50 -16.05 -7.43
C LEU A 54 8.24 -14.70 -7.35
N VAL A 55 9.30 -14.54 -8.16
CA VAL A 55 10.09 -13.30 -8.18
C VAL A 55 9.25 -12.11 -8.61
N PHE A 56 8.53 -12.24 -9.72
CA PHE A 56 7.74 -11.12 -10.23
C PHE A 56 6.61 -10.75 -9.27
N SER A 57 5.95 -11.72 -8.63
CA SER A 57 4.94 -11.46 -7.62
C SER A 57 5.52 -10.75 -6.39
N ALA A 58 6.70 -11.19 -5.93
CA ALA A 58 7.38 -10.56 -4.80
C ALA A 58 7.84 -9.13 -5.11
N LEU A 59 8.39 -8.89 -6.30
CA LEU A 59 8.79 -7.56 -6.76
C LEU A 59 7.58 -6.65 -6.95
N ASP A 60 6.51 -7.16 -7.57
CA ASP A 60 5.25 -6.44 -7.72
C ASP A 60 4.69 -6.02 -6.35
N GLN A 61 4.67 -6.93 -5.37
CA GLN A 61 4.27 -6.60 -4.00
C GLN A 61 5.21 -5.60 -3.33
N TYR A 62 6.53 -5.66 -3.60
CA TYR A 62 7.51 -4.75 -3.02
C TYR A 62 7.39 -3.33 -3.59
N PHE A 63 7.21 -3.20 -4.91
CA PHE A 63 7.11 -1.92 -5.60
C PHE A 63 5.73 -1.31 -5.56
N LYS A 64 4.69 -2.11 -5.32
CA LYS A 64 3.40 -1.55 -4.94
C LYS A 64 3.63 -0.81 -3.62
N PRO A 65 3.40 0.53 -3.59
CA PRO A 65 3.38 1.21 -2.31
C PRO A 65 2.40 0.42 -1.47
N ASN A 66 2.85 -0.06 -0.31
CA ASN A 66 1.93 -0.59 0.66
C ASN A 66 0.87 0.52 0.81
N ALA A 67 -0.31 0.31 0.26
CA ALA A 67 -1.53 0.95 0.73
C ALA A 67 -1.80 0.36 2.12
N ARG A 68 -0.82 0.48 3.02
CA ARG A 68 -0.97 0.29 4.44
C ARG A 68 -1.69 1.55 4.87
N ASN A 69 -3.01 1.40 4.88
CA ASN A 69 -3.88 1.99 5.88
C ASN A 69 -3.99 3.51 5.79
N GLY A 70 -4.47 4.01 4.64
CA GLY A 70 -5.71 4.76 4.72
C GLY A 70 -6.79 3.72 4.56
N THR A 71 -7.44 3.25 5.62
CA THR A 71 -8.70 2.52 5.44
C THR A 71 -9.57 3.35 4.49
N ASN A 72 -10.39 2.74 3.63
CA ASN A 72 -11.36 3.54 2.86
C ASN A 72 -12.13 4.49 3.80
N ALA A 73 -12.30 4.13 5.08
CA ALA A 73 -12.79 5.00 6.13
C ALA A 73 -11.90 6.23 6.43
N GLU A 74 -10.57 6.12 6.54
CA GLU A 74 -9.65 7.26 6.66
C GLU A 74 -9.65 8.15 5.41
N ILE A 75 -9.66 7.55 4.22
CA ILE A 75 -9.75 8.33 2.97
C ILE A 75 -11.10 9.08 2.93
N LEU A 76 -12.20 8.41 3.30
CA LEU A 76 -13.51 9.05 3.40
C LEU A 76 -13.55 10.12 4.49
N GLN A 77 -12.87 9.92 5.61
CA GLN A 77 -12.78 10.90 6.69
C GLN A 77 -11.96 12.14 6.27
N GLU A 78 -10.85 11.96 5.56
CA GLU A 78 -10.08 13.07 5.01
C GLU A 78 -10.90 13.81 3.94
N LEU A 79 -11.62 13.09 3.08
CA LEU A 79 -12.52 13.69 2.08
C LEU A 79 -13.68 14.46 2.73
N GLU A 80 -14.25 13.97 3.83
CA GLU A 80 -15.23 14.73 4.63
C GLU A 80 -14.60 15.97 5.28
N THR A 81 -13.36 15.87 5.73
CA THR A 81 -12.62 17.00 6.31
C THR A 81 -12.35 18.07 5.25
N ILE A 82 -11.95 17.68 4.04
CA ILE A 82 -11.77 18.60 2.91
C ILE A 82 -13.10 19.24 2.51
N LYS A 83 -14.18 18.44 2.42
CA LYS A 83 -15.53 18.93 2.12
C LYS A 83 -16.00 19.96 3.14
N THR A 84 -15.79 19.73 4.44
CA THR A 84 -16.18 20.68 5.48
C THR A 84 -15.38 21.97 5.42
N LEU A 85 -14.07 21.91 5.16
CA LEU A 85 -13.23 23.09 4.96
C LEU A 85 -13.65 23.92 3.73
N LEU A 86 -14.02 23.26 2.64
CA LEU A 86 -14.52 23.92 1.42
C LEU A 86 -15.91 24.53 1.64
N GLN A 87 -16.79 23.85 2.37
CA GLN A 87 -18.14 24.33 2.68
C GLN A 87 -18.15 25.46 3.72
N GLN A 88 -17.20 25.46 4.65
CA GLN A 88 -17.06 26.53 5.63
C GLN A 88 -16.51 27.82 5.01
N GLY A 89 -16.08 27.80 3.75
CA GLY A 89 -15.55 28.96 3.04
C GLY A 89 -14.30 29.46 3.73
N TYR A 90 -13.13 29.11 3.21
CA TYR A 90 -11.90 29.78 3.62
C TYR A 90 -12.01 31.28 3.26
N VAL A 91 -12.48 32.07 4.21
CA VAL A 91 -12.28 33.51 4.27
C VAL A 91 -11.05 33.67 5.17
N PRO A 92 -9.89 34.12 4.67
CA PRO A 92 -8.79 34.50 5.54
C PRO A 92 -9.20 35.78 6.27
N GLY A 93 -9.95 35.59 7.35
CA GLY A 93 -10.40 36.60 8.28
C GLY A 93 -9.54 36.52 9.54
N THR A 94 -8.74 37.54 9.75
CA THR A 94 -7.99 37.80 10.98
C THR A 94 -8.93 37.81 12.20
N GLY A 95 -8.75 36.91 13.17
CA GLY A 95 -9.33 37.09 14.52
C GLY A 95 -9.81 35.84 15.26
N THR A 96 -9.00 35.40 16.24
CA THR A 96 -9.30 34.71 17.52
C THR A 96 -10.23 33.48 17.61
N PRO A 97 -9.87 32.45 18.42
CA PRO A 97 -10.58 31.16 18.49
C PRO A 97 -11.78 31.17 19.46
N ILE A 98 -12.91 30.58 19.04
CA ILE A 98 -14.02 30.23 19.92
C ILE A 98 -14.56 28.84 19.53
N VAL A 99 -14.48 27.89 20.48
CA VAL A 99 -15.24 26.62 20.56
C VAL A 99 -16.48 26.93 21.45
N PRO A 100 -17.70 26.31 21.42
CA PRO A 100 -18.11 24.94 21.00
C PRO A 100 -19.47 24.84 20.23
N ALA A 101 -19.83 23.63 19.75
CA ALA A 101 -21.09 22.91 20.08
C ALA A 101 -21.39 21.79 19.06
N LYS A 102 -21.72 20.59 19.55
CA LYS A 102 -22.19 19.44 18.74
C LYS A 102 -23.63 19.66 18.31
N GLU A 103 -23.88 19.79 17.01
CA GLU A 103 -25.22 19.58 16.44
C GLU A 103 -25.23 18.34 15.55
N GLN A 104 -26.00 17.34 15.97
CA GLN A 104 -26.35 16.18 15.17
C GLN A 104 -27.27 16.65 14.03
N LEU A 105 -26.75 16.64 12.80
CA LEU A 105 -27.55 16.82 11.60
C LEU A 105 -27.66 15.47 10.88
N THR A 106 -28.90 15.02 10.78
CA THR A 106 -29.30 13.77 10.12
C THR A 106 -28.84 13.75 8.67
N PRO A 107 -28.34 12.61 8.17
CA PRO A 107 -27.81 12.52 6.81
C PRO A 107 -28.95 12.65 5.80
N LYS A 108 -28.96 13.77 5.05
CA LYS A 108 -29.81 13.94 3.89
C LYS A 108 -29.30 13.00 2.77
N PRO A 109 -30.16 12.16 2.17
CA PRO A 109 -29.72 11.24 1.13
C PRO A 109 -29.18 12.01 -0.07
N LEU A 110 -27.96 11.63 -0.49
CA LEU A 110 -27.22 12.25 -1.57
C LEU A 110 -27.96 12.03 -2.90
N ASN A 111 -28.16 13.10 -3.68
CA ASN A 111 -28.86 13.04 -4.97
C ASN A 111 -27.87 12.59 -6.07
N MET A 112 -28.23 11.53 -6.80
CA MET A 112 -27.38 10.95 -7.85
C MET A 112 -27.10 11.91 -9.02
N ARG A 113 -27.90 12.98 -9.19
CA ARG A 113 -27.59 14.04 -10.16
C ARG A 113 -26.36 14.85 -9.78
N ASP A 114 -26.26 15.23 -8.51
CA ASP A 114 -25.14 16.03 -8.01
C ASP A 114 -23.80 15.28 -8.14
N LEU A 115 -23.83 13.95 -8.00
CA LEU A 115 -22.67 13.09 -8.23
C LEU A 115 -22.22 13.10 -9.71
N ASN A 116 -23.16 13.14 -10.65
CA ASN A 116 -22.86 13.10 -12.07
C ASN A 116 -22.24 14.42 -12.55
N ASP A 117 -22.77 15.55 -12.06
CA ASP A 117 -22.25 16.89 -12.38
C ASP A 117 -20.81 17.06 -11.85
N ILE A 118 -20.50 16.47 -10.69
CA ILE A 118 -19.13 16.46 -10.15
C ILE A 118 -18.21 15.61 -11.01
N LEU A 119 -18.63 14.40 -11.41
CA LEU A 119 -17.80 13.51 -12.23
C LEU A 119 -17.50 14.10 -13.62
N GLU A 120 -18.44 14.82 -14.20
CA GLU A 120 -18.27 15.48 -15.50
C GLU A 120 -17.27 16.64 -15.43
N ALA A 121 -17.20 17.35 -14.29
CA ALA A 121 -16.24 18.43 -14.08
C ALA A 121 -14.77 17.97 -13.99
N PHE A 122 -14.53 16.67 -13.72
CA PHE A 122 -13.18 16.07 -13.68
C PHE A 122 -12.85 15.21 -14.91
N GLY A 123 -13.82 14.96 -15.79
CA GLY A 123 -13.72 14.02 -16.91
C GLY A 123 -13.63 14.69 -18.29
N GLY A 124 -12.84 15.75 -18.42
CA GLY A 124 -12.45 16.33 -19.71
C GLY A 124 -11.36 15.52 -20.41
#